data_AF-A0A9D5S332-F1
#
_entry.id   AF-A0A9D5S332-F1
#
_cell.length_a   1.000
_cell.length_b   1.000
_cell.length_c   1.000
_cell.angle_alpha   90.00
_cell.angle_beta   90.00
_cell.angle_gamma   90.00
#
_symmetry.space_group_name_H-M   'P 1'
#
loop_
_entity.id
_entity.type
_entity.pdbx_description
1 polymer ?
#
loop_
_entity_poly.entity_id
_entity_poly.type
_entity_poly.pdbx_seq_one_letter_code
_entity_poly.pdbx_strand_id
1 'polypeptide(L)'
;MAATRLKEAFLHLSQHSVDSVQNGMAFTNWDEYMHVDRPIESKLMEKMDEIDKAGGGIVLLIGSAGDGKSHLISRIKQMSDWGDSSFYNDATASSSPKKTAIDTLKVALVDFKDANLYNTNKKLVLAINLGKLNALIDDKEFRSDYHEIVNSTLPIFDDDDTTPPINTERVKVIMFTDEQIFEFFADSSSDIPVDSIFLSKIMEKVVAKTDDNPFYAAYATDITNGASPKDPIILNYELLCIPEVRNTIVHTIIEAIVRYKLIITPREFLDFLYSIIVYPHYDEYIDGHKEKKEFFEALLPSLLYCGGENMIQRAICKLDPLKQSSTEHDKQLSVLFTSYSIPSSYFTEQQASALPVDLLKRTNEFYANNGRDIERTTKFVFRLKHLLSYHTESEVYKSYLVLLKGVFNKDVHKMQEIYNVVSKAIPRHYGSFYEKGNMVPLNIQGGRYRLFGSLQLKPEPVKSYHSESYKNEFLLRFDMEWKFPDESVRLRMDYQLYSYLNELNRGKLALSYENEKDLTFSRFVRRLVEKCNCEQEITVVRSDTGILELSESSFGNIQLQ
;
A
#
# COMPACT_ATOMS: atom_id res chain seq x y z
N MET A 1 -29.08 18.97 19.63
CA MET A 1 -28.94 19.53 18.27
C MET A 1 -27.94 18.67 17.49
N ALA A 2 -27.88 18.79 16.16
CA ALA A 2 -26.92 18.07 15.33
C ALA A 2 -25.59 18.83 15.23
N ALA A 3 -24.48 18.12 14.99
CA ALA A 3 -23.16 18.72 14.81
C ALA A 3 -22.95 19.24 13.37
N THR A 4 -23.53 20.41 13.05
CA THR A 4 -23.53 20.94 11.68
C THR A 4 -22.19 21.55 11.27
N ARG A 5 -21.50 22.27 12.19
CA ARG A 5 -20.23 22.95 11.85
C ARG A 5 -19.10 21.94 11.69
N LEU A 6 -19.07 20.92 12.55
CA LEU A 6 -18.07 19.86 12.45
C LEU A 6 -18.26 19.06 11.15
N LYS A 7 -19.50 18.79 10.75
CA LYS A 7 -19.80 18.19 9.44
C LYS A 7 -19.25 19.05 8.29
N GLU A 8 -19.48 20.36 8.32
CA GLU A 8 -18.96 21.30 7.31
C GLU A 8 -17.42 21.31 7.25
N ALA A 9 -16.74 21.32 8.40
CA ALA A 9 -15.28 21.22 8.47
C ALA A 9 -14.77 19.93 7.81
N PHE A 10 -15.40 18.79 8.08
CA PHE A 10 -15.05 17.50 7.47
C PHE A 10 -15.39 17.43 5.98
N LEU A 11 -16.41 18.13 5.49
CA LEU A 11 -16.75 18.18 4.06
C LEU A 11 -15.62 18.74 3.19
N HIS A 12 -14.76 19.63 3.71
CA HIS A 12 -13.57 20.09 2.99
C HIS A 12 -12.60 18.94 2.64
N LEU A 13 -12.60 17.85 3.42
CA LEU A 13 -11.80 16.65 3.17
C LEU A 13 -12.43 15.69 2.15
N SER A 14 -13.68 15.87 1.75
CA SER A 14 -14.37 15.02 0.76
C SER A 14 -13.91 15.33 -0.66
N GLN A 15 -13.74 14.31 -1.51
CA GLN A 15 -13.35 14.49 -2.93
C GLN A 15 -14.34 15.34 -3.73
N HIS A 16 -15.59 15.44 -3.27
CA HIS A 16 -16.64 16.23 -3.91
C HIS A 16 -16.62 17.73 -3.54
N SER A 17 -15.70 18.16 -2.66
CA SER A 17 -15.57 19.58 -2.30
C SER A 17 -15.00 20.40 -3.46
N VAL A 18 -15.40 21.67 -3.58
CA VAL A 18 -14.83 22.58 -4.59
C VAL A 18 -13.32 22.77 -4.38
N ASP A 19 -12.88 22.67 -3.12
CA ASP A 19 -11.48 22.73 -2.72
C ASP A 19 -10.67 21.48 -3.13
N SER A 20 -11.32 20.44 -3.66
CA SER A 20 -10.64 19.22 -4.12
C SER A 20 -9.83 19.40 -5.41
N VAL A 21 -10.11 20.47 -6.17
CA VAL A 21 -9.42 20.78 -7.43
C VAL A 21 -8.45 21.94 -7.22
N GLN A 22 -7.17 21.62 -6.94
CA GLN A 22 -6.12 22.63 -6.82
C GLN A 22 -5.61 23.05 -8.21
N ASN A 23 -5.80 24.32 -8.55
CA ASN A 23 -5.39 24.89 -9.84
C ASN A 23 -3.89 25.28 -9.91
N GLY A 24 -3.11 24.99 -8.87
CA GLY A 24 -1.66 25.23 -8.84
C GLY A 24 -1.23 26.70 -8.70
N MET A 25 -2.16 27.62 -8.41
CA MET A 25 -1.87 29.07 -8.33
C MET A 25 -1.42 29.55 -6.94
N ALA A 26 -2.08 29.12 -5.85
CA ALA A 26 -1.68 29.43 -4.47
C ALA A 26 -2.40 28.50 -3.47
N PHE A 27 -1.81 28.29 -2.29
CA PHE A 27 -2.45 27.61 -1.17
C PHE A 27 -3.59 28.45 -0.60
N THR A 28 -4.72 27.83 -0.26
CA THR A 28 -5.71 28.42 0.64
C THR A 28 -5.24 28.30 2.09
N ASN A 29 -5.86 29.04 3.03
CA ASN A 29 -5.59 28.87 4.46
C ASN A 29 -5.82 27.43 4.93
N TRP A 30 -6.77 26.73 4.30
CA TRP A 30 -7.06 25.32 4.61
C TRP A 30 -5.94 24.40 4.12
N ASP A 31 -5.45 24.63 2.90
CA ASP A 31 -4.32 23.88 2.34
C ASP A 31 -3.06 24.09 3.19
N GLU A 32 -2.83 25.32 3.65
CA GLU A 32 -1.68 25.68 4.47
C GLU A 32 -1.77 25.01 5.85
N TYR A 33 -2.97 25.00 6.45
CA TYR A 33 -3.21 24.27 7.69
C TYR A 33 -3.02 22.76 7.54
N MET A 34 -3.56 22.14 6.47
CA MET A 34 -3.50 20.69 6.29
C MET A 34 -2.18 20.17 5.70
N HIS A 35 -1.31 21.06 5.22
CA HIS A 35 -0.04 20.68 4.62
C HIS A 35 0.85 19.91 5.60
N VAL A 36 1.41 18.78 5.17
CA VAL A 36 2.40 18.02 5.93
C VAL A 36 3.62 17.85 5.05
N ASP A 37 4.76 18.36 5.51
CA ASP A 37 6.01 18.32 4.76
C ASP A 37 6.38 16.87 4.42
N ARG A 38 6.79 16.65 3.16
CA ARG A 38 7.24 15.34 2.67
C ARG A 38 8.73 15.36 2.30
N PRO A 39 9.46 14.24 2.44
CA PRO A 39 10.87 14.16 2.04
C PRO A 39 11.14 14.60 0.59
N ILE A 40 10.20 14.32 -0.32
CA ILE A 40 10.28 14.75 -1.73
C ILE A 40 10.37 16.27 -1.93
N GLU A 41 9.86 17.08 -0.99
CA GLU A 41 10.00 18.55 -1.02
C GLU A 41 11.46 18.96 -0.92
N SER A 42 12.16 18.40 0.08
CA SER A 42 13.59 18.66 0.27
C SER A 42 14.42 18.14 -0.90
N LYS A 43 14.09 16.95 -1.43
CA LYS A 43 14.75 16.40 -2.63
C LYS A 43 14.57 17.31 -3.85
N LEU A 44 13.37 17.86 -4.06
CA LEU A 44 13.11 18.79 -5.16
C LEU A 44 13.92 20.08 -5.01
N MET A 45 13.96 20.67 -3.82
CA MET A 45 14.79 21.85 -3.53
C MET A 45 16.28 21.57 -3.78
N GLU A 46 16.79 20.43 -3.34
CA GLU A 46 18.19 20.04 -3.58
C GLU A 46 18.50 19.94 -5.08
N LYS A 47 17.62 19.33 -5.88
CA LYS A 47 17.81 19.25 -7.33
C LYS A 47 17.67 20.59 -8.03
N MET A 48 16.81 21.49 -7.53
CA MET A 48 16.74 22.87 -8.03
C MET A 48 18.04 23.63 -7.74
N ASP A 49 18.62 23.46 -6.55
CA ASP A 49 19.92 24.06 -6.19
C ASP A 49 21.07 23.52 -7.05
N GLU A 50 21.04 22.23 -7.39
CA GLU A 50 22.00 21.64 -8.35
C GLU A 50 21.89 22.29 -9.74
N ILE A 51 20.66 22.52 -10.23
CA ILE A 51 20.41 23.20 -11.51
C ILE A 51 20.88 24.66 -11.46
N ASP A 52 20.71 25.33 -10.32
CA ASP A 52 21.17 26.70 -10.13
C ASP A 52 22.70 26.80 -10.18
N LYS A 53 23.41 25.85 -9.57
CA LYS A 53 24.87 25.76 -9.63
C LYS A 53 25.39 25.43 -11.03
N ALA A 54 24.66 24.63 -11.80
CA ALA A 54 24.97 24.37 -13.20
C ALA A 54 24.71 25.60 -14.09
N GLY A 55 23.89 26.55 -13.64
CA GLY A 55 23.57 27.79 -14.37
C GLY A 55 22.37 27.66 -15.31
N GLY A 56 21.49 26.67 -15.12
CA GLY A 56 20.31 26.41 -15.95
C GLY A 56 20.10 24.92 -16.22
N GLY A 57 18.88 24.51 -16.56
CA GLY A 57 18.52 23.12 -16.82
C GLY A 57 17.11 22.76 -16.36
N ILE A 58 16.83 21.46 -16.31
CA ILE A 58 15.48 20.92 -16.09
C ILE A 58 15.44 19.89 -14.96
N VAL A 59 14.41 19.99 -14.13
CA VAL A 59 14.01 18.97 -13.14
C VAL A 59 12.70 18.34 -13.60
N LEU A 60 12.71 17.03 -13.83
CA LEU A 60 11.55 16.22 -14.20
C LEU A 60 10.94 15.62 -12.93
N LEU A 61 9.77 16.11 -12.53
CA LEU A 61 8.99 15.58 -11.41
C LEU A 61 7.93 14.61 -11.96
N ILE A 62 8.20 13.32 -11.83
CA ILE A 62 7.42 12.26 -12.49
C ILE A 62 6.57 11.54 -11.45
N GLY A 63 5.26 11.41 -11.69
CA GLY A 63 4.38 10.66 -10.78
C GLY A 63 3.01 10.37 -11.37
N SER A 64 2.13 9.74 -10.61
CA SER A 64 0.74 9.45 -10.98
C SER A 64 -0.23 10.58 -10.67
N ALA A 65 -1.45 10.50 -11.19
CA ALA A 65 -2.51 11.44 -10.82
C ALA A 65 -2.89 11.28 -9.34
N GLY A 66 -3.09 12.38 -8.62
CA GLY A 66 -3.45 12.36 -7.19
C GLY A 66 -2.28 12.39 -6.20
N ASP A 67 -1.05 12.10 -6.66
CA ASP A 67 0.17 12.07 -5.84
C ASP A 67 0.49 13.38 -5.09
N GLY A 68 -0.07 14.50 -5.54
CA GLY A 68 0.16 15.83 -4.96
C GLY A 68 1.24 16.64 -5.68
N LYS A 69 1.62 16.29 -6.92
CA LYS A 69 2.61 17.07 -7.71
C LYS A 69 2.25 18.55 -7.83
N SER A 70 0.98 18.88 -8.06
CA SER A 70 0.52 20.27 -8.16
C SER A 70 0.60 21.00 -6.82
N HIS A 71 0.25 20.31 -5.72
CA HIS A 71 0.40 20.81 -4.35
C HIS A 71 1.87 21.11 -4.04
N LEU A 72 2.76 20.17 -4.37
CA LEU A 72 4.20 20.32 -4.23
C LEU A 72 4.72 21.54 -5.01
N ILE A 73 4.35 21.69 -6.29
CA ILE A 73 4.75 22.85 -7.10
C ILE A 73 4.27 24.15 -6.43
N SER A 74 3.02 24.24 -6.00
CA SER A 74 2.49 25.45 -5.37
C SER A 74 3.22 25.79 -4.07
N ARG A 75 3.68 24.78 -3.31
CA ARG A 75 4.45 24.98 -2.09
C ARG A 75 5.84 25.53 -2.39
N ILE A 76 6.52 24.90 -3.34
CA ILE A 76 7.87 25.27 -3.76
C ILE A 76 7.89 26.67 -4.38
N LYS A 77 6.87 27.03 -5.17
CA LYS A 77 6.71 28.40 -5.70
C LYS A 77 6.70 29.49 -4.62
N GLN A 78 6.17 29.19 -3.44
CA GLN A 78 6.17 30.14 -2.31
C GLN A 78 7.54 30.25 -1.63
N MET A 79 8.39 29.23 -1.77
CA MET A 79 9.69 29.12 -1.09
C MET A 79 10.88 29.45 -1.99
N SER A 80 10.75 29.27 -3.30
CA SER A 80 11.84 29.38 -4.27
C SER A 80 11.89 30.76 -4.93
N ASP A 81 13.10 31.20 -5.29
CA ASP A 81 13.32 32.41 -6.09
C ASP A 81 13.05 32.21 -7.60
N TRP A 82 12.63 31.00 -8.02
CA TRP A 82 12.32 30.72 -9.42
C TRP A 82 10.98 31.37 -9.81
N GLY A 83 10.96 32.10 -10.93
CA GLY A 83 9.73 32.74 -11.42
C GLY A 83 8.68 31.73 -11.88
N ASP A 84 7.41 32.15 -11.92
CA ASP A 84 6.27 31.29 -12.28
C ASP A 84 6.44 30.54 -13.61
N SER A 85 7.11 31.16 -14.59
CA SER A 85 7.39 30.56 -15.90
C SER A 85 8.32 29.34 -15.85
N SER A 86 9.03 29.16 -14.73
CA SER A 86 9.94 28.04 -14.49
C SER A 86 9.23 26.79 -13.97
N PHE A 87 7.91 26.84 -13.76
CA PHE A 87 7.14 25.69 -13.28
C PHE A 87 6.07 25.32 -14.31
N TYR A 88 6.17 24.10 -14.85
CA TYR A 88 5.24 23.60 -15.84
C TYR A 88 4.56 22.33 -15.34
N ASN A 89 3.23 22.33 -15.38
CA ASN A 89 2.42 21.19 -14.99
C ASN A 89 1.68 20.65 -16.20
N ASP A 90 1.84 19.37 -16.47
CA ASP A 90 1.19 18.66 -17.56
C ASP A 90 -0.36 18.68 -17.49
N ALA A 91 -0.95 18.92 -16.31
CA ALA A 91 -2.40 19.06 -16.16
C ALA A 91 -2.98 20.29 -16.91
N THR A 92 -2.20 21.37 -17.07
CA THR A 92 -2.68 22.61 -17.71
C THR A 92 -2.42 22.67 -19.23
N ALA A 93 -1.61 21.75 -19.76
CA ALA A 93 -1.21 21.69 -21.17
C ALA A 93 -2.28 21.15 -22.14
N SER A 94 -3.33 20.50 -21.62
CA SER A 94 -4.36 19.80 -22.43
C SER A 94 -5.56 20.67 -22.85
N SER A 95 -5.54 21.97 -22.55
CA SER A 95 -6.68 22.88 -22.71
C SER A 95 -6.85 23.47 -24.13
N SER A 96 -6.01 23.10 -25.10
CA SER A 96 -6.11 23.61 -26.48
C SER A 96 -6.83 22.62 -27.42
N PRO A 97 -7.96 23.00 -28.07
CA PRO A 97 -8.74 22.10 -28.93
C PRO A 97 -8.04 21.59 -30.20
N LYS A 98 -6.82 22.06 -30.51
CA LYS A 98 -6.14 21.84 -31.81
C LYS A 98 -4.70 21.32 -31.72
N LYS A 99 -4.12 21.16 -30.53
CA LYS A 99 -2.74 20.65 -30.35
C LYS A 99 -2.75 19.40 -29.49
N THR A 100 -1.94 18.40 -29.84
CA THR A 100 -1.77 17.25 -28.96
C THR A 100 -1.01 17.68 -27.70
N ALA A 101 -1.21 16.99 -26.57
CA ALA A 101 -0.49 17.29 -25.33
C ALA A 101 1.04 17.20 -25.51
N ILE A 102 1.50 16.28 -26.37
CA ILE A 102 2.92 16.10 -26.71
C ILE A 102 3.46 17.32 -27.47
N ASP A 103 2.71 17.86 -28.44
CA ASP A 103 3.14 19.06 -29.19
C ASP A 103 3.29 20.27 -28.27
N THR A 104 2.39 20.42 -27.29
CA THR A 104 2.48 21.51 -26.30
C THR A 104 3.69 21.33 -25.39
N LEU A 105 4.01 20.10 -24.97
CA LEU A 105 5.22 19.79 -24.21
C LEU A 105 6.50 20.08 -25.00
N LYS A 106 6.55 19.70 -26.29
CA LYS A 106 7.69 20.02 -27.18
C LYS A 106 7.95 21.52 -27.24
N VAL A 107 6.89 22.34 -27.33
CA VAL A 107 7.02 23.80 -27.32
C VAL A 107 7.57 24.32 -25.99
N ALA A 108 7.11 23.79 -24.87
CA ALA A 108 7.60 24.17 -23.54
C ALA A 108 9.07 23.77 -23.32
N LEU A 109 9.52 22.72 -23.99
CA LEU A 109 10.86 22.14 -23.85
C LEU A 109 11.88 22.64 -24.88
N VAL A 110 11.57 23.59 -25.75
CA VAL A 110 12.47 24.02 -26.85
C VAL A 110 13.87 24.46 -26.37
N ASP A 111 13.93 25.13 -25.21
CA ASP A 111 15.20 25.60 -24.64
C ASP A 111 16.04 24.47 -24.01
N PHE A 112 15.48 23.28 -23.85
CA PHE A 112 16.09 22.11 -23.22
C PHE A 112 16.43 20.99 -24.22
N LYS A 113 16.39 21.28 -25.53
CA LYS A 113 16.97 20.41 -26.57
C LYS A 113 18.47 20.25 -26.33
N ASP A 114 19.06 19.13 -26.72
CA ASP A 114 20.49 18.87 -26.50
C ASP A 114 21.38 19.99 -27.08
N ALA A 115 21.01 20.55 -28.24
CA ALA A 115 21.72 21.67 -28.88
C ALA A 115 21.74 22.97 -28.03
N ASN A 116 20.77 23.14 -27.13
CA ASN A 116 20.58 24.33 -26.31
C ASN A 116 20.85 24.07 -24.81
N LEU A 117 20.80 22.82 -24.35
CA LEU A 117 20.74 22.42 -22.94
C LEU A 117 21.90 22.94 -22.09
N TYR A 118 23.12 22.99 -22.64
CA TYR A 118 24.30 23.51 -21.93
C TYR A 118 24.52 25.02 -22.14
N ASN A 119 23.79 25.64 -23.06
CA ASN A 119 23.87 27.07 -23.37
C ASN A 119 22.72 27.87 -22.75
N THR A 120 21.65 27.21 -22.32
CA THR A 120 20.50 27.84 -21.71
C THR A 120 20.78 28.24 -20.26
N ASN A 121 20.32 29.43 -19.88
CA ASN A 121 20.26 29.87 -18.50
C ASN A 121 18.86 29.71 -17.90
N LYS A 122 17.93 29.13 -18.67
CA LYS A 122 16.57 28.88 -18.21
C LYS A 122 16.53 27.70 -17.27
N LYS A 123 15.55 27.74 -16.37
CA LYS A 123 15.33 26.78 -15.31
C LYS A 123 13.90 26.30 -15.43
N LEU A 124 13.68 24.99 -15.36
CA LEU A 124 12.34 24.42 -15.50
C LEU A 124 12.14 23.25 -14.55
N VAL A 125 11.07 23.29 -13.76
CA VAL A 125 10.49 22.12 -13.11
C VAL A 125 9.29 21.66 -13.95
N LEU A 126 9.40 20.50 -14.56
CA LEU A 126 8.32 19.87 -15.33
C LEU A 126 7.68 18.77 -14.50
N ALA A 127 6.47 19.00 -14.00
CA ALA A 127 5.64 17.94 -13.42
C ALA A 127 4.85 17.22 -14.51
N ILE A 128 5.12 15.92 -14.70
CA ILE A 128 4.56 15.10 -15.76
C ILE A 128 4.04 13.76 -15.23
N ASN A 129 2.97 13.26 -15.85
CA ASN A 129 2.46 11.93 -15.53
C ASN A 129 3.28 10.84 -16.25
N LEU A 130 3.50 9.70 -15.60
CA LEU A 130 4.24 8.54 -16.15
C LEU A 130 3.80 8.16 -17.58
N GLY A 131 2.49 8.02 -17.81
CA GLY A 131 1.98 7.67 -19.15
C GLY A 131 2.24 8.73 -20.21
N LYS A 132 2.22 10.02 -19.85
CA LYS A 132 2.53 11.11 -20.79
C LYS A 132 4.03 11.21 -21.05
N LEU A 133 4.85 10.94 -20.04
CA LEU A 133 6.29 10.83 -20.22
C LEU A 133 6.64 9.69 -21.17
N ASN A 134 6.03 8.51 -21.01
CA ASN A 134 6.25 7.37 -21.91
C ASN A 134 5.94 7.75 -23.37
N ALA A 135 4.77 8.37 -23.59
CA ALA A 135 4.36 8.84 -24.91
C ALA A 135 5.29 9.94 -25.48
N LEU A 136 5.89 10.77 -24.61
CA LEU A 136 6.85 11.80 -25.02
C LEU A 136 8.20 11.20 -25.47
N ILE A 137 8.72 10.20 -24.74
CA ILE A 137 10.02 9.58 -25.07
C ILE A 137 9.94 8.57 -26.22
N ASP A 138 8.74 8.06 -26.51
CA ASP A 138 8.44 7.21 -27.67
C ASP A 138 8.27 8.02 -28.98
N ASP A 139 8.07 9.33 -28.88
CA ASP A 139 7.98 10.20 -30.05
C ASP A 139 9.34 10.31 -30.77
N LYS A 140 9.36 10.00 -32.06
CA LYS A 140 10.59 9.92 -32.86
C LYS A 140 11.35 11.24 -32.96
N GLU A 141 10.64 12.36 -33.07
CA GLU A 141 11.23 13.70 -33.19
C GLU A 141 11.77 14.16 -31.82
N PHE A 142 11.04 13.86 -30.75
CA PHE A 142 11.55 14.14 -29.40
C PHE A 142 12.81 13.32 -29.11
N ARG A 143 12.80 12.02 -29.47
CA ARG A 143 13.94 11.13 -29.25
C ARG A 143 15.20 11.54 -30.01
N SER A 144 15.09 12.24 -31.14
CA SER A 144 16.25 12.74 -31.89
C SER A 144 16.85 14.02 -31.33
N ASP A 145 16.06 14.85 -30.66
CA ASP A 145 16.47 16.20 -30.25
C ASP A 145 16.75 16.34 -28.73
N TYR A 146 16.36 15.33 -27.94
CA TYR A 146 16.37 15.33 -26.48
C TYR A 146 17.00 14.05 -25.90
N HIS A 147 18.15 13.63 -26.41
CA HIS A 147 18.83 12.41 -25.99
C HIS A 147 19.14 12.39 -24.49
N GLU A 148 19.52 13.53 -23.90
CA GLU A 148 19.86 13.55 -22.47
C GLU A 148 18.63 13.28 -21.59
N ILE A 149 17.50 13.93 -21.87
CA ILE A 149 16.23 13.69 -21.18
C ILE A 149 15.76 12.24 -21.37
N VAL A 150 15.85 11.72 -22.59
CA VAL A 150 15.46 10.35 -22.91
C VAL A 150 16.34 9.34 -22.16
N ASN A 151 17.65 9.50 -22.18
CA ASN A 151 18.57 8.59 -21.47
C ASN A 151 18.40 8.67 -19.94
N SER A 152 18.09 9.85 -19.41
CA SER A 152 17.79 10.05 -17.99
C SER A 152 16.52 9.35 -17.52
N THR A 153 15.53 9.19 -18.42
CA THR A 153 14.19 8.67 -18.08
C THR A 153 13.90 7.26 -18.59
N LEU A 154 14.61 6.77 -19.60
CA LEU A 154 14.49 5.40 -20.13
C LEU A 154 14.52 4.30 -19.05
N PRO A 155 15.42 4.36 -18.04
CA PRO A 155 15.47 3.33 -16.99
C PRO A 155 14.16 3.13 -16.22
N ILE A 156 13.29 4.15 -16.19
CA ILE A 156 11.98 4.11 -15.52
C ILE A 156 11.04 3.10 -16.18
N PHE A 157 11.24 2.82 -17.47
CA PHE A 157 10.38 1.96 -18.28
C PHE A 157 11.00 0.59 -18.57
N ASP A 158 12.09 0.25 -17.87
CA ASP A 158 12.74 -1.05 -18.01
C ASP A 158 12.00 -2.12 -17.18
N ASP A 159 11.84 -3.33 -17.73
CA ASP A 159 10.99 -4.39 -17.15
C ASP A 159 11.43 -4.84 -15.73
N ASP A 160 12.69 -4.57 -15.37
CA ASP A 160 13.24 -4.92 -14.08
C ASP A 160 12.79 -3.95 -12.96
N ASP A 161 12.19 -2.76 -13.24
CA ASP A 161 11.71 -1.76 -12.25
C ASP A 161 12.74 -1.36 -11.15
N THR A 162 14.00 -1.74 -11.29
CA THR A 162 15.05 -1.58 -10.25
C THR A 162 16.11 -0.56 -10.61
N THR A 163 16.11 -0.08 -11.84
CA THR A 163 17.12 0.84 -12.33
C THR A 163 16.65 2.27 -12.05
N PRO A 164 17.27 3.01 -11.10
CA PRO A 164 16.86 4.37 -10.82
C PRO A 164 17.11 5.26 -12.04
N PRO A 165 16.35 6.37 -12.18
CA PRO A 165 16.60 7.31 -13.25
C PRO A 165 18.00 7.94 -13.12
N ILE A 166 18.57 8.32 -14.26
CA ILE A 166 19.93 8.87 -14.31
C ILE A 166 19.86 10.39 -14.21
N ASN A 167 20.52 10.96 -13.20
CA ASN A 167 20.71 12.39 -13.06
C ASN A 167 21.99 12.82 -13.79
N THR A 168 21.90 13.82 -14.66
CA THR A 168 23.05 14.47 -15.31
C THR A 168 23.31 15.84 -14.70
N GLU A 169 24.23 16.63 -15.27
CA GLU A 169 24.49 18.00 -14.82
C GLU A 169 23.26 18.91 -15.04
N ARG A 170 22.61 18.81 -16.20
CA ARG A 170 21.52 19.70 -16.65
C ARG A 170 20.13 19.08 -16.59
N VAL A 171 20.03 17.76 -16.41
CA VAL A 171 18.76 17.02 -16.30
C VAL A 171 18.72 16.27 -14.98
N LYS A 172 17.75 16.64 -14.13
CA LYS A 172 17.47 15.95 -12.87
C LYS A 172 16.11 15.26 -12.96
N VAL A 173 16.00 14.08 -12.36
CA VAL A 173 14.79 13.27 -12.37
C VAL A 173 14.44 12.89 -10.94
N ILE A 174 13.18 13.15 -10.57
CA ILE A 174 12.62 12.80 -9.27
C ILE A 174 11.37 11.97 -9.52
N MET A 175 11.40 10.73 -9.03
CA MET A 175 10.26 9.81 -9.06
C MET A 175 9.42 10.01 -7.80
N PHE A 176 8.15 10.31 -7.99
CA PHE A 176 7.16 10.40 -6.92
C PHE A 176 6.69 9.02 -6.45
N THR A 177 6.85 7.99 -7.29
CA THR A 177 6.36 6.62 -7.08
C THR A 177 7.25 5.76 -6.19
N ASP A 178 8.52 6.14 -6.02
CA ASP A 178 9.52 5.29 -5.36
C ASP A 178 9.52 5.51 -3.83
N GLU A 179 8.72 6.48 -3.36
CA GLU A 179 8.49 6.75 -1.95
C GLU A 179 7.17 6.11 -1.49
N GLN A 180 7.28 5.12 -0.61
CA GLN A 180 6.14 4.56 0.10
C GLN A 180 5.49 5.64 0.97
N ILE A 181 4.18 5.55 1.18
CA ILE A 181 3.44 6.45 2.10
C ILE A 181 3.73 6.15 3.58
N PHE A 182 4.58 5.16 3.85
CA PHE A 182 4.96 4.70 5.18
C PHE A 182 6.44 4.34 5.19
N GLU A 183 7.04 4.37 6.37
CA GLU A 183 8.44 4.07 6.62
C GLU A 183 8.63 2.61 7.06
N PHE A 184 9.77 2.03 6.67
CA PHE A 184 10.26 0.75 7.17
C PHE A 184 11.45 0.99 8.11
N PHE A 185 11.34 0.51 9.35
CA PHE A 185 12.34 0.67 10.40
C PHE A 185 13.13 -0.63 10.57
N ALA A 186 14.02 -0.94 9.61
CA ALA A 186 14.76 -2.20 9.59
C ALA A 186 15.61 -2.44 10.87
N ASP A 187 16.04 -1.37 11.54
CA ASP A 187 16.80 -1.41 12.80
C ASP A 187 15.93 -1.61 14.05
N SER A 188 14.60 -1.53 13.94
CA SER A 188 13.68 -1.67 15.07
C SER A 188 13.70 -3.09 15.63
N SER A 189 13.47 -3.27 16.94
CA SER A 189 13.27 -4.60 17.54
C SER A 189 11.85 -5.16 17.34
N SER A 190 10.92 -4.36 16.83
CA SER A 190 9.53 -4.75 16.57
C SER A 190 9.42 -5.82 15.46
N ASP A 191 8.45 -6.72 15.63
CA ASP A 191 8.00 -7.66 14.58
C ASP A 191 7.12 -6.98 13.53
N ILE A 192 6.61 -5.78 13.83
CA ILE A 192 5.92 -4.89 12.90
C ILE A 192 6.77 -3.61 12.79
N PRO A 193 7.87 -3.63 12.01
CA PRO A 193 8.83 -2.53 11.90
C PRO A 193 8.36 -1.47 10.90
N VAL A 194 7.08 -1.11 10.91
CA VAL A 194 6.50 -0.18 9.94
C VAL A 194 5.62 0.85 10.65
N ASP A 195 5.67 2.09 10.19
CA ASP A 195 4.82 3.18 10.67
C ASP A 195 4.67 4.22 9.55
N SER A 196 3.75 5.17 9.66
CA SER A 196 3.62 6.28 8.72
C SER A 196 3.60 7.62 9.46
N ILE A 197 4.70 8.37 9.37
CA ILE A 197 4.79 9.72 9.92
C ILE A 197 3.81 10.64 9.18
N PHE A 198 3.69 10.50 7.86
CA PHE A 198 2.82 11.34 7.04
C PHE A 198 1.34 11.18 7.41
N LEU A 199 0.82 9.94 7.44
CA LEU A 199 -0.58 9.67 7.77
C LEU A 199 -0.90 10.07 9.22
N SER A 200 0.04 9.81 10.14
CA SER A 200 -0.09 10.19 11.55
C SER A 200 -0.20 11.71 11.73
N LYS A 201 0.71 12.48 11.12
CA LYS A 201 0.70 13.94 11.19
C LYS A 201 -0.58 14.57 10.62
N ILE A 202 -1.12 14.03 9.53
CA ILE A 202 -2.40 14.50 8.98
C ILE A 202 -3.51 14.34 10.04
N MET A 203 -3.64 13.17 10.65
CA MET A 203 -4.68 12.96 11.66
C MET A 203 -4.42 13.75 12.94
N GLU A 204 -3.16 13.93 13.35
CA GLU A 204 -2.78 14.79 14.47
C GLU A 204 -3.22 16.24 14.25
N LYS A 205 -3.05 16.77 13.03
CA LYS A 205 -3.60 18.08 12.66
C LYS A 205 -5.11 18.11 12.77
N VAL A 206 -5.81 17.10 12.25
CA VAL A 206 -7.28 17.04 12.36
C VAL A 206 -7.77 17.11 13.82
N VAL A 207 -7.06 16.48 14.77
CA VAL A 207 -7.49 16.40 16.18
C VAL A 207 -6.79 17.37 17.13
N ALA A 208 -5.89 18.22 16.63
CA ALA A 208 -5.09 19.14 17.45
C ALA A 208 -5.98 20.08 18.26
N LYS A 209 -5.77 20.20 19.57
CA LYS A 209 -6.58 21.06 20.45
C LYS A 209 -6.04 22.49 20.47
N THR A 210 -6.03 23.12 19.31
CA THR A 210 -5.51 24.48 19.12
C THR A 210 -6.57 25.37 18.49
N ASP A 211 -6.50 26.68 18.75
CA ASP A 211 -7.51 27.64 18.27
C ASP A 211 -7.47 27.84 16.74
N ASP A 212 -6.33 27.55 16.12
CA ASP A 212 -6.12 27.57 14.67
C ASP A 212 -6.58 26.28 13.98
N ASN A 213 -6.92 25.22 14.73
CA ASN A 213 -7.48 24.01 14.15
C ASN A 213 -8.97 24.22 13.79
N PRO A 214 -9.34 24.22 12.50
CA PRO A 214 -10.72 24.42 12.09
C PRO A 214 -11.66 23.29 12.55
N PHE A 215 -11.19 22.05 12.65
CA PHE A 215 -11.99 20.92 13.11
C PHE A 215 -12.28 21.03 14.61
N TYR A 216 -11.27 21.33 15.41
CA TYR A 216 -11.45 21.51 16.86
C TYR A 216 -12.30 22.73 17.18
N ALA A 217 -12.11 23.86 16.48
CA ALA A 217 -12.94 25.04 16.64
C ALA A 217 -14.42 24.76 16.29
N ALA A 218 -14.67 24.00 15.20
CA ALA A 218 -16.01 23.57 14.83
C ALA A 218 -16.64 22.64 15.88
N TYR A 219 -15.89 21.64 16.34
CA TYR A 219 -16.28 20.73 17.42
C TYR A 219 -16.64 21.49 18.71
N ALA A 220 -15.75 22.34 19.20
CA ALA A 220 -15.96 23.10 20.43
C ALA A 220 -17.20 24.01 20.34
N THR A 221 -17.43 24.60 19.16
CA THR A 221 -18.61 25.43 18.93
C THR A 221 -19.90 24.61 18.92
N ASP A 222 -19.91 23.45 18.26
CA ASP A 222 -21.08 22.57 18.22
C ASP A 222 -21.44 22.05 19.62
N ILE A 223 -20.45 21.68 20.43
CA ILE A 223 -20.66 21.31 21.84
C ILE A 223 -21.24 22.48 22.64
N THR A 224 -20.69 23.69 22.48
CA THR A 224 -21.19 24.89 23.16
C THR A 224 -22.62 25.23 22.74
N ASN A 225 -22.97 24.97 21.48
CA ASN A 225 -24.31 25.17 20.93
C ASN A 225 -25.29 24.04 21.31
N GLY A 226 -24.90 23.04 22.12
CA GLY A 226 -25.78 21.97 22.57
C GLY A 226 -25.99 20.86 21.54
N ALA A 227 -24.97 20.57 20.71
CA ALA A 227 -24.92 19.32 19.96
C ALA A 227 -25.07 18.11 20.92
N SER A 228 -25.76 17.07 20.46
CA SER A 228 -25.94 15.87 21.28
C SER A 228 -24.59 15.17 21.48
N PRO A 229 -24.20 14.79 22.70
CA PRO A 229 -22.98 13.98 22.91
C PRO A 229 -23.13 12.56 22.35
N LYS A 230 -24.35 12.17 21.92
CA LYS A 230 -24.63 10.91 21.23
C LYS A 230 -24.65 11.06 19.69
N ASP A 231 -24.38 12.26 19.18
CA ASP A 231 -24.28 12.50 17.75
C ASP A 231 -23.10 11.68 17.16
N PRO A 232 -23.32 10.92 16.07
CA PRO A 232 -22.26 10.07 15.52
C PRO A 232 -21.00 10.84 15.13
N ILE A 233 -21.11 12.07 14.59
CA ILE A 233 -19.92 12.84 14.18
C ILE A 233 -19.11 13.25 15.41
N ILE A 234 -19.78 13.64 16.51
CA ILE A 234 -19.14 13.95 17.79
C ILE A 234 -18.41 12.73 18.33
N LEU A 235 -19.11 11.60 18.45
CA LEU A 235 -18.51 10.36 18.95
C LEU A 235 -17.35 9.87 18.08
N ASN A 236 -17.45 9.98 16.76
CA ASN A 236 -16.40 9.58 15.83
C ASN A 236 -15.17 10.47 15.94
N TYR A 237 -15.36 11.79 16.07
CA TYR A 237 -14.27 12.74 16.28
C TYR A 237 -13.57 12.51 17.63
N GLU A 238 -14.34 12.28 18.70
CA GLU A 238 -13.78 11.94 20.02
C GLU A 238 -13.02 10.62 20.00
N LEU A 239 -13.50 9.59 19.28
CA LEU A 239 -12.75 8.35 19.07
C LEU A 239 -11.45 8.61 18.29
N LEU A 240 -11.47 9.44 17.24
CA LEU A 240 -10.27 9.80 16.48
C LEU A 240 -9.25 10.59 17.33
N CYS A 241 -9.70 11.31 18.36
CA CYS A 241 -8.82 12.01 19.29
C CYS A 241 -7.97 11.05 20.15
N ILE A 242 -8.36 9.77 20.27
CA ILE A 242 -7.60 8.74 20.99
C ILE A 242 -6.36 8.33 20.15
N PRO A 243 -5.12 8.46 20.67
CA PRO A 243 -3.91 8.11 19.94
C PRO A 243 -3.88 6.65 19.46
N GLU A 244 -4.37 5.72 20.27
CA GLU A 244 -4.42 4.29 19.95
C GLU A 244 -5.35 4.01 18.76
N VAL A 245 -6.44 4.77 18.62
CA VAL A 245 -7.35 4.68 17.46
C VAL A 245 -6.63 5.11 16.18
N ARG A 246 -5.92 6.24 16.21
CA ARG A 246 -5.13 6.71 15.06
C ARG A 246 -4.02 5.73 14.69
N ASN A 247 -3.32 5.21 15.69
CA ASN A 247 -2.29 4.19 15.49
C ASN A 247 -2.85 2.94 14.80
N THR A 248 -4.02 2.47 15.24
CA THR A 248 -4.70 1.34 14.61
C THR A 248 -5.10 1.61 13.17
N ILE A 249 -5.62 2.81 12.87
CA ILE A 249 -5.96 3.21 11.50
C ILE A 249 -4.69 3.16 10.61
N VAL A 250 -3.56 3.73 11.06
CA VAL A 250 -2.29 3.73 10.31
C VAL A 250 -1.83 2.32 10.01
N HIS A 251 -1.72 1.46 11.03
CA HIS A 251 -1.21 0.11 10.80
C HIS A 251 -2.18 -0.75 9.97
N THR A 252 -3.50 -0.57 10.11
CA THR A 252 -4.48 -1.28 9.29
C THR A 252 -4.37 -0.86 7.81
N ILE A 253 -4.10 0.42 7.54
CA ILE A 253 -3.81 0.92 6.20
C ILE A 253 -2.52 0.30 5.64
N ILE A 254 -1.43 0.29 6.42
CA ILE A 254 -0.16 -0.32 5.99
C ILE A 254 -0.34 -1.81 5.69
N GLU A 255 -1.08 -2.53 6.53
CA GLU A 255 -1.42 -3.93 6.28
C GLU A 255 -2.21 -4.08 4.97
N ALA A 256 -3.16 -3.19 4.68
CA ALA A 256 -3.90 -3.22 3.42
C ALA A 256 -3.01 -2.94 2.20
N ILE A 257 -2.04 -2.02 2.30
CA ILE A 257 -1.04 -1.74 1.26
C ILE A 257 -0.24 -3.01 0.94
N VAL A 258 0.33 -3.64 1.96
CA VAL A 258 1.16 -4.85 1.77
C VAL A 258 0.33 -6.02 1.26
N ARG A 259 -0.82 -6.29 1.88
CA ARG A 259 -1.61 -7.50 1.58
C ARG A 259 -2.37 -7.42 0.26
N TYR A 260 -2.83 -6.24 -0.12
CA TYR A 260 -3.73 -6.06 -1.25
C TYR A 260 -3.18 -5.14 -2.35
N LYS A 261 -1.91 -4.75 -2.28
CA LYS A 261 -1.27 -3.77 -3.19
C LYS A 261 -2.09 -2.49 -3.32
N LEU A 262 -2.67 -2.05 -2.19
CA LEU A 262 -3.43 -0.81 -2.15
C LEU A 262 -2.46 0.36 -2.40
N ILE A 263 -2.73 1.17 -3.41
CA ILE A 263 -2.02 2.42 -3.68
C ILE A 263 -2.87 3.53 -3.07
N ILE A 264 -2.23 4.44 -2.32
CA ILE A 264 -2.92 5.52 -1.61
C ILE A 264 -2.23 6.82 -1.93
N THR A 265 -3.02 7.77 -2.40
CA THR A 265 -2.63 9.17 -2.53
C THR A 265 -3.04 9.97 -1.29
N PRO A 266 -2.39 11.12 -1.00
CA PRO A 266 -2.82 12.01 0.07
C PRO A 266 -4.31 12.41 -0.04
N ARG A 267 -4.81 12.62 -1.26
CA ARG A 267 -6.21 13.00 -1.51
C ARG A 267 -7.20 11.90 -1.16
N GLU A 268 -6.86 10.64 -1.46
CA GLU A 268 -7.67 9.48 -1.08
C GLU A 268 -7.67 9.28 0.42
N PHE A 269 -6.56 9.57 1.10
CA PHE A 269 -6.50 9.49 2.56
C PHE A 269 -7.36 10.56 3.24
N LEU A 270 -7.36 11.81 2.76
CA LEU A 270 -8.24 12.85 3.31
C LEU A 270 -9.72 12.49 3.14
N ASP A 271 -10.09 11.98 1.96
CA ASP A 271 -11.46 11.50 1.69
C ASP A 271 -11.84 10.31 2.57
N PHE A 272 -10.87 9.41 2.81
CA PHE A 272 -11.05 8.32 3.74
C PHE A 272 -11.33 8.82 5.16
N LEU A 273 -10.60 9.83 5.65
CA LEU A 273 -10.87 10.45 6.96
C LEU A 273 -12.28 11.02 7.04
N TYR A 274 -12.75 11.70 5.99
CA TYR A 274 -14.15 12.12 5.90
C TYR A 274 -15.12 10.92 6.02
N SER A 275 -14.87 9.86 5.25
CA SER A 275 -15.76 8.68 5.17
C SER A 275 -15.86 7.85 6.45
N ILE A 276 -14.87 7.93 7.35
CA ILE A 276 -14.89 7.24 8.65
C ILE A 276 -15.40 8.12 9.80
N ILE A 277 -15.67 9.39 9.54
CA ILE A 277 -16.22 10.35 10.52
C ILE A 277 -17.68 10.67 10.21
N VAL A 278 -18.00 10.97 8.95
CA VAL A 278 -19.34 11.39 8.53
C VAL A 278 -20.07 10.20 7.92
N TYR A 279 -21.16 9.78 8.56
CA TYR A 279 -22.01 8.71 8.05
C TYR A 279 -22.66 9.13 6.71
N PRO A 280 -22.66 8.29 5.65
CA PRO A 280 -23.23 8.66 4.36
C PRO A 280 -24.70 9.12 4.40
N HIS A 281 -25.50 8.58 5.31
CA HIS A 281 -26.91 8.97 5.51
C HIS A 281 -27.11 9.85 6.75
N TYR A 282 -26.11 10.68 7.10
CA TYR A 282 -26.14 11.49 8.31
C TYR A 282 -27.35 12.44 8.38
N ASP A 283 -27.73 13.08 7.27
CA ASP A 283 -28.89 13.99 7.26
C ASP A 283 -30.20 13.25 7.55
N GLU A 284 -30.41 12.08 6.96
CA GLU A 284 -31.56 11.21 7.26
C GLU A 284 -31.53 10.67 8.70
N TYR A 285 -30.33 10.50 9.27
CA TYR A 285 -30.13 10.03 10.63
C TYR A 285 -30.61 11.08 11.65
N ILE A 286 -30.23 12.34 11.47
CA ILE A 286 -30.57 13.45 12.39
C ILE A 286 -32.03 13.90 12.27
N ASP A 287 -32.67 13.74 11.10
CA ASP A 287 -34.08 14.11 10.86
C ASP A 287 -35.10 13.18 11.55
N GLY A 288 -34.63 12.19 12.32
CA GLY A 288 -35.44 11.49 13.33
C GLY A 288 -36.16 10.23 12.85
N HIS A 289 -35.76 9.62 11.73
CA HIS A 289 -36.34 8.35 11.26
C HIS A 289 -35.46 7.11 11.53
N LYS A 290 -34.21 7.27 11.97
CA LYS A 290 -33.21 6.17 12.01
C LYS A 290 -32.37 6.03 13.29
N GLU A 291 -32.37 7.00 14.20
CA GLU A 291 -31.44 7.09 15.36
C GLU A 291 -31.28 5.79 16.18
N LYS A 292 -32.34 4.98 16.35
CA LYS A 292 -32.26 3.72 17.10
C LYS A 292 -31.74 2.53 16.29
N LYS A 293 -31.97 2.53 14.97
CA LYS A 293 -31.65 1.38 14.11
C LYS A 293 -30.26 1.44 13.50
N GLU A 294 -29.64 2.61 13.38
CA GLU A 294 -28.36 2.74 12.66
C GLU A 294 -27.23 3.32 13.53
N PHE A 295 -27.43 3.40 14.85
CA PHE A 295 -26.46 3.99 15.78
C PHE A 295 -25.06 3.39 15.62
N PHE A 296 -24.91 2.06 15.68
CA PHE A 296 -23.59 1.43 15.58
C PHE A 296 -22.98 1.51 14.17
N GLU A 297 -23.80 1.52 13.13
CA GLU A 297 -23.38 1.62 11.72
C GLU A 297 -22.85 3.02 11.40
N ALA A 298 -23.39 4.06 12.06
CA ALA A 298 -22.94 5.44 11.91
C ALA A 298 -21.63 5.75 12.65
N LEU A 299 -21.08 4.80 13.42
CA LEU A 299 -19.87 5.00 14.22
C LEU A 299 -18.60 4.46 13.58
N LEU A 300 -17.47 5.12 13.88
CA LEU A 300 -16.15 4.92 13.29
C LEU A 300 -15.73 3.44 13.22
N PRO A 301 -15.85 2.60 14.28
CA PRO A 301 -15.51 1.17 14.18
C PRO A 301 -16.27 0.45 13.05
N SER A 302 -17.55 0.78 12.84
CA SER A 302 -18.33 0.18 11.76
C SER A 302 -18.02 0.82 10.41
N LEU A 303 -17.85 2.14 10.34
CA LEU A 303 -17.49 2.85 9.11
C LEU A 303 -16.13 2.39 8.57
N LEU A 304 -15.19 2.05 9.46
CA LEU A 304 -13.88 1.54 9.10
C LEU A 304 -13.94 0.13 8.49
N TYR A 305 -14.68 -0.79 9.14
CA TYR A 305 -14.62 -2.24 8.81
C TYR A 305 -15.77 -2.78 7.96
N CYS A 306 -16.94 -2.15 7.92
CA CYS A 306 -18.09 -2.67 7.15
C CYS A 306 -17.95 -2.46 5.64
N GLY A 307 -16.95 -1.69 5.21
CA GLY A 307 -16.76 -1.32 3.81
C GLY A 307 -17.67 -0.15 3.43
N GLY A 308 -17.09 0.79 2.69
CA GLY A 308 -17.79 1.93 2.12
C GLY A 308 -17.47 2.09 0.65
N GLU A 309 -17.78 3.25 0.09
CA GLU A 309 -17.47 3.56 -1.31
C GLU A 309 -15.97 3.81 -1.52
N ASN A 310 -15.27 4.33 -0.50
CA ASN A 310 -13.85 4.66 -0.55
C ASN A 310 -12.97 3.40 -0.73
N MET A 311 -11.95 3.49 -1.59
CA MET A 311 -11.06 2.37 -1.92
C MET A 311 -10.33 1.82 -0.68
N ILE A 312 -9.89 2.69 0.23
CA ILE A 312 -9.20 2.32 1.46
C ILE A 312 -10.16 1.52 2.36
N GLN A 313 -11.40 1.98 2.57
CA GLN A 313 -12.41 1.24 3.33
C GLN A 313 -12.70 -0.14 2.73
N ARG A 314 -12.75 -0.29 1.40
CA ARG A 314 -12.95 -1.60 0.76
C ARG A 314 -11.81 -2.57 1.03
N ALA A 315 -10.58 -2.09 1.10
CA ALA A 315 -9.41 -2.90 1.44
C ALA A 315 -9.41 -3.27 2.94
N ILE A 316 -9.63 -2.28 3.82
CA ILE A 316 -9.72 -2.47 5.28
C ILE A 316 -10.87 -3.40 5.67
N CYS A 317 -11.99 -3.38 4.93
CA CYS A 317 -13.09 -4.31 5.16
C CYS A 317 -12.63 -5.77 5.09
N LYS A 318 -11.62 -6.12 4.28
CA LYS A 318 -11.06 -7.49 4.24
C LYS A 318 -10.20 -7.82 5.47
N LEU A 319 -9.82 -6.81 6.25
CA LEU A 319 -9.05 -6.90 7.49
C LEU A 319 -9.95 -6.78 8.74
N ASP A 320 -11.27 -6.75 8.59
CA ASP A 320 -12.19 -6.76 9.73
C ASP A 320 -11.88 -7.95 10.65
N PRO A 321 -11.59 -7.72 11.95
CA PRO A 321 -11.22 -8.79 12.87
C PRO A 321 -12.34 -9.84 13.02
N LEU A 322 -13.60 -9.49 12.70
CA LEU A 322 -14.73 -10.44 12.66
C LEU A 322 -14.69 -11.42 11.48
N LYS A 323 -13.86 -11.19 10.46
CA LYS A 323 -13.69 -12.10 9.31
C LYS A 323 -12.68 -13.21 9.56
N GLN A 324 -12.02 -13.18 10.71
CA GLN A 324 -11.07 -14.20 11.14
C GLN A 324 -11.68 -14.96 12.32
N SER A 325 -11.57 -16.28 12.28
CA SER A 325 -12.01 -17.14 13.38
C SER A 325 -10.80 -17.76 14.04
N SER A 326 -10.75 -17.62 15.36
CA SER A 326 -9.78 -18.27 16.23
C SER A 326 -10.50 -18.68 17.52
N THR A 327 -9.94 -19.65 18.24
CA THR A 327 -10.49 -20.07 19.55
C THR A 327 -10.60 -18.89 20.52
N GLU A 328 -9.69 -17.93 20.44
CA GLU A 328 -9.73 -16.72 21.27
C GLU A 328 -10.86 -15.76 20.85
N HIS A 329 -11.10 -15.59 19.54
CA HIS A 329 -12.22 -14.80 19.04
C HIS A 329 -13.55 -15.38 19.49
N ASP A 330 -13.74 -16.69 19.32
CA ASP A 330 -14.97 -17.38 19.67
C ASP A 330 -15.26 -17.25 21.17
N LYS A 331 -14.21 -17.33 22.00
CA LYS A 331 -14.32 -17.12 23.45
C LYS A 331 -14.73 -15.69 23.79
N GLN A 332 -14.10 -14.69 23.19
CA GLN A 332 -14.45 -13.28 23.43
C GLN A 332 -15.87 -12.96 22.95
N LEU A 333 -16.24 -13.39 21.75
CA LEU A 333 -17.58 -13.21 21.20
C LEU A 333 -18.63 -13.91 22.06
N SER A 334 -18.39 -15.16 22.50
CA SER A 334 -19.33 -15.87 23.39
C SER A 334 -19.57 -15.14 24.71
N VAL A 335 -18.54 -14.51 25.30
CA VAL A 335 -18.71 -13.70 26.51
C VAL A 335 -19.57 -12.48 26.20
N LEU A 336 -19.26 -11.73 25.14
CA LEU A 336 -20.03 -10.54 24.75
C LEU A 336 -21.49 -10.88 24.42
N PHE A 337 -21.74 -11.97 23.69
CA PHE A 337 -23.09 -12.40 23.29
C PHE A 337 -23.99 -12.81 24.46
N THR A 338 -23.41 -13.21 25.60
CA THR A 338 -24.16 -13.67 26.78
C THR A 338 -24.26 -12.59 27.86
N SER A 339 -23.59 -11.45 27.67
CA SER A 339 -23.51 -10.39 28.67
C SER A 339 -24.69 -9.43 28.61
N TYR A 340 -25.08 -8.90 29.78
CA TYR A 340 -26.12 -7.86 29.93
C TYR A 340 -25.56 -6.43 29.93
N SER A 341 -24.24 -6.30 29.86
CA SER A 341 -23.47 -5.06 29.72
C SER A 341 -22.11 -5.40 29.14
N ILE A 342 -21.33 -4.41 28.74
CA ILE A 342 -19.91 -4.63 28.45
C ILE A 342 -19.26 -5.19 29.74
N PRO A 343 -18.56 -6.34 29.68
CA PRO A 343 -17.87 -6.88 30.86
C PRO A 343 -16.83 -5.90 31.38
N SER A 344 -16.75 -5.72 32.70
CA SER A 344 -15.83 -4.74 33.32
C SER A 344 -14.36 -5.00 33.01
N SER A 345 -13.99 -6.26 32.76
CA SER A 345 -12.62 -6.66 32.39
C SER A 345 -12.36 -6.68 30.88
N TYR A 346 -13.34 -6.30 30.04
CA TYR A 346 -13.20 -6.40 28.59
C TYR A 346 -12.23 -5.36 28.01
N PHE A 347 -12.29 -4.14 28.56
CA PHE A 347 -11.35 -3.06 28.31
C PHE A 347 -10.41 -2.90 29.51
N THR A 348 -9.18 -2.47 29.28
CA THR A 348 -8.30 -2.04 30.37
C THR A 348 -8.82 -0.73 30.99
N GLU A 349 -8.38 -0.39 32.20
CA GLU A 349 -8.78 0.87 32.87
C GLU A 349 -8.37 2.11 32.05
N GLN A 350 -7.20 2.07 31.41
CA GLN A 350 -6.74 3.10 30.48
C GLN A 350 -7.64 3.21 29.24
N GLN A 351 -8.03 2.07 28.64
CA GLN A 351 -8.92 2.07 27.47
C GLN A 351 -10.32 2.58 27.83
N ALA A 352 -10.88 2.11 28.94
CA ALA A 352 -12.22 2.51 29.38
C ALA A 352 -12.30 4.00 29.72
N SER A 353 -11.24 4.59 30.30
CA SER A 353 -11.18 6.01 30.64
C SER A 353 -10.95 6.93 29.43
N ALA A 354 -10.34 6.42 28.35
CA ALA A 354 -10.16 7.17 27.11
C ALA A 354 -11.41 7.24 26.23
N LEU A 355 -12.32 6.26 26.36
CA LEU A 355 -13.54 6.18 25.57
C LEU A 355 -14.59 7.24 25.98
N PRO A 356 -15.39 7.76 25.02
CA PRO A 356 -16.50 8.64 25.34
C PRO A 356 -17.50 8.00 26.31
N VAL A 357 -17.81 8.70 27.40
CA VAL A 357 -18.72 8.21 28.44
C VAL A 357 -20.11 7.92 27.87
N ASP A 358 -20.60 8.78 26.98
CA ASP A 358 -21.90 8.61 26.33
C ASP A 358 -21.93 7.40 25.38
N LEU A 359 -20.81 7.07 24.74
CA LEU A 359 -20.69 5.85 23.91
C LEU A 359 -20.84 4.60 24.77
N LEU A 360 -20.12 4.51 25.89
CA LEU A 360 -20.18 3.37 26.81
C LEU A 360 -21.56 3.23 27.44
N LYS A 361 -22.13 4.35 27.91
CA LYS A 361 -23.48 4.39 28.49
C LYS A 361 -24.52 3.92 27.48
N ARG A 362 -24.49 4.46 26.25
CA ARG A 362 -25.42 4.09 25.19
C ARG A 362 -25.28 2.62 24.79
N THR A 363 -24.05 2.12 24.71
CA THR A 363 -23.79 0.70 24.38
C THR A 363 -24.35 -0.22 25.46
N ASN A 364 -24.21 0.13 26.74
CA ASN A 364 -24.82 -0.63 27.85
C ASN A 364 -26.36 -0.53 27.88
N GLU A 365 -26.96 0.61 27.48
CA GLU A 365 -28.41 0.73 27.28
C GLU A 365 -28.92 -0.29 26.23
N PHE A 366 -28.15 -0.53 25.15
CA PHE A 366 -28.49 -1.53 24.14
C PHE A 366 -28.39 -2.98 24.68
N TYR A 367 -27.34 -3.30 25.44
CA TYR A 367 -27.22 -4.62 26.07
C TYR A 367 -28.38 -4.92 27.04
N ALA A 368 -28.82 -3.92 27.82
CA ALA A 368 -29.91 -4.07 28.77
C ALA A 368 -31.29 -4.29 28.11
N ASN A 369 -31.44 -4.03 26.81
CA ASN A 369 -32.71 -4.13 26.08
C ASN A 369 -33.08 -5.58 25.65
N ASN A 370 -32.96 -6.54 26.57
CA ASN A 370 -33.39 -7.94 26.41
C ASN A 370 -32.91 -8.65 25.13
N GLY A 371 -31.71 -8.31 24.64
CA GLY A 371 -31.07 -9.01 23.52
C GLY A 371 -31.60 -8.71 22.11
N ARG A 372 -32.49 -7.72 21.93
CA ARG A 372 -33.06 -7.40 20.59
C ARG A 372 -32.04 -6.90 19.56
N ASP A 373 -30.84 -6.49 19.98
CA ASP A 373 -29.76 -5.99 19.11
C ASP A 373 -28.38 -6.59 19.47
N ILE A 374 -28.34 -7.73 20.16
CA ILE A 374 -27.09 -8.24 20.77
C ILE A 374 -25.99 -8.49 19.75
N GLU A 375 -26.34 -9.00 18.57
CA GLU A 375 -25.38 -9.24 17.48
C GLU A 375 -24.66 -7.95 17.05
N ARG A 376 -25.41 -6.87 16.86
CA ARG A 376 -24.87 -5.58 16.40
C ARG A 376 -24.01 -4.95 17.48
N THR A 377 -24.46 -4.99 18.72
CA THR A 377 -23.70 -4.49 19.87
C THR A 377 -22.41 -5.29 20.09
N THR A 378 -22.46 -6.62 20.03
CA THR A 378 -21.27 -7.48 20.16
C THR A 378 -20.26 -7.23 19.04
N LYS A 379 -20.72 -7.17 17.78
CA LYS A 379 -19.84 -6.86 16.63
C LYS A 379 -19.17 -5.49 16.79
N PHE A 380 -19.93 -4.48 17.22
CA PHE A 380 -19.39 -3.14 17.47
C PHE A 380 -18.34 -3.14 18.58
N VAL A 381 -18.65 -3.71 19.75
CA VAL A 381 -17.74 -3.75 20.90
C VAL A 381 -16.45 -4.53 20.58
N PHE A 382 -16.56 -5.60 19.79
CA PHE A 382 -15.41 -6.36 19.33
C PHE A 382 -14.47 -5.53 18.44
N ARG A 383 -15.03 -4.84 17.44
CA ARG A 383 -14.27 -3.90 16.59
C ARG A 383 -13.70 -2.73 17.37
N LEU A 384 -14.44 -2.19 18.35
CA LEU A 384 -13.98 -1.10 19.19
C LEU A 384 -12.74 -1.49 20.00
N LYS A 385 -12.70 -2.71 20.55
CA LYS A 385 -11.50 -3.22 21.26
C LYS A 385 -10.30 -3.32 20.34
N HIS A 386 -10.49 -3.85 19.14
CA HIS A 386 -9.42 -3.92 18.15
C HIS A 386 -8.94 -2.51 17.76
N LEU A 387 -9.85 -1.54 17.61
CA LEU A 387 -9.51 -0.14 17.30
C LEU A 387 -8.65 0.53 18.39
N LEU A 388 -8.84 0.15 19.66
CA LEU A 388 -8.05 0.64 20.79
C LEU A 388 -6.72 -0.09 20.97
N SER A 389 -6.49 -1.19 20.26
CA SER A 389 -5.28 -1.99 20.35
C SER A 389 -5.09 -2.81 19.09
N TYR A 390 -4.39 -2.21 18.13
CA TYR A 390 -4.05 -2.87 16.89
C TYR A 390 -3.32 -4.20 17.12
N HIS A 391 -3.79 -5.21 16.40
CA HIS A 391 -3.09 -6.46 16.16
C HIS A 391 -3.48 -6.93 14.78
N THR A 392 -2.54 -7.58 14.08
CA THR A 392 -2.89 -8.27 12.83
C THR A 392 -3.26 -9.72 13.12
N GLU A 393 -4.33 -10.17 12.47
CA GLU A 393 -4.77 -11.57 12.45
C GLU A 393 -3.93 -12.46 11.52
N SER A 394 -3.09 -11.83 10.69
CA SER A 394 -2.31 -12.52 9.66
C SER A 394 -0.88 -12.76 10.12
N GLU A 395 -0.62 -13.97 10.63
CA GLU A 395 0.75 -14.41 10.94
C GLU A 395 1.66 -14.42 9.70
N VAL A 396 1.08 -14.62 8.51
CA VAL A 396 1.81 -14.54 7.23
C VAL A 396 2.26 -13.11 6.96
N TYR A 397 1.45 -12.10 7.29
CA TYR A 397 1.84 -10.69 7.15
C TYR A 397 2.97 -10.30 8.12
N LYS A 398 2.86 -10.67 9.41
CA LYS A 398 3.98 -10.50 10.37
C LYS A 398 5.26 -11.16 9.86
N SER A 399 5.16 -12.43 9.45
CA SER A 399 6.31 -13.20 8.96
C SER A 399 6.95 -12.57 7.72
N TYR A 400 6.14 -11.98 6.82
CA TYR A 400 6.63 -11.28 5.65
C TYR A 400 7.41 -10.01 6.00
N LEU A 401 6.92 -9.20 6.95
CA LEU A 401 7.66 -8.01 7.42
C LEU A 401 8.98 -8.39 8.10
N VAL A 402 8.97 -9.44 8.93
CA VAL A 402 10.19 -9.96 9.56
C VAL A 402 11.18 -10.47 8.51
N LEU A 403 10.68 -11.11 7.44
CA LEU A 403 11.51 -11.54 6.31
C LEU A 403 12.11 -10.33 5.58
N LEU A 404 11.31 -9.32 5.22
CA LEU A 404 11.81 -8.09 4.57
C LEU A 404 12.88 -7.41 5.41
N LYS A 405 12.66 -7.29 6.72
CA LYS A 405 13.64 -6.77 7.67
C LYS A 405 14.97 -7.55 7.61
N GLY A 406 14.91 -8.88 7.61
CA GLY A 406 16.09 -9.72 7.44
C GLY A 406 16.80 -9.50 6.10
N VAL A 407 16.03 -9.39 5.00
CA VAL A 407 16.55 -9.13 3.66
C VAL A 407 17.24 -7.76 3.57
N PHE A 408 16.63 -6.70 4.10
CA PHE A 408 17.21 -5.34 4.12
C PHE A 408 18.48 -5.27 4.96
N ASN A 409 18.52 -6.00 6.09
CA ASN A 409 19.70 -6.10 6.95
C ASN A 409 20.75 -7.10 6.45
N LYS A 410 20.57 -7.69 5.26
CA LYS A 410 21.47 -8.70 4.67
C LYS A 410 21.69 -9.93 5.57
N ASP A 411 20.68 -10.32 6.33
CA ASP A 411 20.69 -11.51 7.17
C ASP A 411 20.61 -12.78 6.31
N VAL A 412 21.73 -13.50 6.26
CA VAL A 412 21.88 -14.74 5.49
C VAL A 412 20.89 -15.83 5.92
N HIS A 413 20.57 -15.93 7.22
CA HIS A 413 19.64 -16.94 7.72
C HIS A 413 18.22 -16.67 7.22
N LYS A 414 17.80 -15.40 7.24
CA LYS A 414 16.48 -14.99 6.72
C LYS A 414 16.39 -15.15 5.20
N MET A 415 17.45 -14.83 4.46
CA MET A 415 17.51 -15.11 3.02
C MET A 415 17.42 -16.62 2.73
N GLN A 416 18.08 -17.46 3.53
CA GLN A 416 17.98 -18.91 3.38
C GLN A 416 16.58 -19.45 3.70
N GLU A 417 15.90 -18.86 4.71
CA GLU A 417 14.53 -19.22 5.09
C GLU A 417 13.57 -19.10 3.89
N ILE A 418 13.63 -18.00 3.14
CA ILE A 418 12.75 -17.83 1.96
C ILE A 418 13.10 -18.79 0.82
N TYR A 419 14.38 -19.11 0.59
CA TYR A 419 14.77 -20.16 -0.37
C TYR A 419 14.20 -21.52 0.02
N ASN A 420 14.16 -21.84 1.32
CA ASN A 420 13.55 -23.08 1.82
C ASN A 420 12.03 -23.10 1.61
N VAL A 421 11.34 -21.97 1.84
CA VAL A 421 9.90 -21.83 1.57
C VAL A 421 9.59 -22.11 0.10
N VAL A 422 10.36 -21.52 -0.83
CA VAL A 422 10.21 -21.76 -2.27
C VAL A 422 10.51 -23.22 -2.62
N SER A 423 11.64 -23.76 -2.14
CA SER A 423 12.07 -25.14 -2.41
C SER A 423 11.01 -26.17 -1.98
N LYS A 424 10.38 -25.97 -0.81
CA LYS A 424 9.31 -26.83 -0.31
C LYS A 424 8.03 -26.73 -1.14
N ALA A 425 7.76 -25.56 -1.73
CA ALA A 425 6.56 -25.31 -2.52
C ALA A 425 6.66 -25.81 -3.97
N ILE A 426 7.85 -25.88 -4.56
CA ILE A 426 8.08 -26.35 -5.95
C ILE A 426 7.43 -27.71 -6.21
N PRO A 427 7.73 -28.80 -5.47
CA PRO A 427 7.14 -30.11 -5.74
C PRO A 427 5.64 -30.14 -5.46
N ARG A 428 5.11 -29.20 -4.67
CA ARG A 428 3.69 -29.11 -4.33
C ARG A 428 2.84 -28.47 -5.45
N HIS A 429 3.49 -27.82 -6.40
CA HIS A 429 2.83 -27.30 -7.59
C HIS A 429 2.13 -28.42 -8.38
N TYR A 430 1.00 -28.11 -9.03
CA TYR A 430 0.08 -29.09 -9.65
C TYR A 430 -0.54 -30.12 -8.68
N GLY A 431 -0.76 -29.75 -7.41
CA GLY A 431 -1.51 -30.58 -6.44
C GLY A 431 -0.69 -31.68 -5.76
N SER A 432 0.62 -31.64 -5.95
CA SER A 432 1.70 -32.22 -5.15
C SER A 432 1.52 -32.35 -3.62
N PHE A 433 1.65 -33.54 -2.99
CA PHE A 433 1.94 -33.65 -1.53
C PHE A 433 3.39 -34.08 -1.27
N TYR A 434 4.21 -34.12 -2.32
CA TYR A 434 5.57 -34.60 -2.24
C TYR A 434 6.48 -33.54 -1.62
N GLU A 435 7.36 -33.96 -0.72
CA GLU A 435 8.20 -33.06 0.08
C GLU A 435 9.71 -33.23 -0.17
N LYS A 436 10.11 -34.18 -1.02
CA LYS A 436 11.54 -34.39 -1.30
C LYS A 436 12.08 -33.19 -2.06
N GLY A 437 13.20 -32.63 -1.57
CA GLY A 437 13.88 -31.51 -2.24
C GLY A 437 14.45 -31.91 -3.60
N ASN A 438 14.83 -30.89 -4.39
CA ASN A 438 15.41 -31.03 -5.74
C ASN A 438 14.48 -31.68 -6.77
N MET A 439 13.16 -31.59 -6.57
CA MET A 439 12.16 -32.24 -7.41
C MET A 439 11.25 -31.19 -8.03
N VAL A 440 11.24 -31.11 -9.35
CA VAL A 440 10.45 -30.14 -10.13
C VAL A 440 9.30 -30.88 -10.82
N PRO A 441 8.03 -30.52 -10.56
CA PRO A 441 6.90 -31.27 -11.11
C PRO A 441 6.75 -31.00 -12.61
N LEU A 442 6.62 -32.06 -13.41
CA LEU A 442 6.35 -31.96 -14.84
C LEU A 442 4.89 -31.56 -15.09
N ASN A 443 4.59 -30.97 -16.24
CA ASN A 443 3.22 -30.53 -16.60
C ASN A 443 2.26 -31.70 -16.92
N ILE A 444 2.67 -32.94 -16.66
CA ILE A 444 1.88 -34.15 -16.85
C ILE A 444 1.71 -34.75 -15.45
N GLN A 445 0.59 -34.47 -14.79
CA GLN A 445 0.28 -35.02 -13.47
C GLN A 445 -0.98 -35.87 -13.56
N GLY A 446 -0.89 -37.15 -13.20
CA GLY A 446 -2.02 -38.07 -13.15
C GLY A 446 -2.61 -38.18 -11.74
N GLY A 447 -3.80 -38.76 -11.64
CA GLY A 447 -4.44 -39.03 -10.34
C GLY A 447 -3.71 -40.10 -9.51
N ARG A 448 -2.99 -41.03 -10.16
CA ARG A 448 -2.26 -42.13 -9.50
C ARG A 448 -0.74 -41.98 -9.54
N TYR A 449 -0.22 -41.28 -10.55
CA TYR A 449 1.20 -41.13 -10.82
C TYR A 449 1.54 -39.67 -10.97
N ARG A 450 2.62 -39.25 -10.31
CA ARG A 450 3.15 -37.90 -10.36
C ARG A 450 4.58 -37.92 -10.85
N LEU A 451 4.90 -37.04 -11.79
CA LEU A 451 6.15 -37.06 -12.53
C LEU A 451 7.00 -35.85 -12.12
N PHE A 452 8.27 -36.09 -11.83
CA PHE A 452 9.22 -35.06 -11.43
C PHE A 452 10.52 -35.17 -12.22
N GLY A 453 11.08 -34.02 -12.58
CA GLY A 453 12.49 -33.90 -12.97
C GLY A 453 13.35 -33.64 -11.74
N SER A 454 14.57 -34.18 -11.74
CA SER A 454 15.57 -33.90 -10.72
C SER A 454 16.36 -32.65 -11.09
N LEU A 455 16.45 -31.69 -10.17
CA LEU A 455 17.20 -30.44 -10.39
C LEU A 455 17.84 -29.93 -9.11
N GLN A 456 19.17 -29.81 -9.11
CA GLN A 456 19.89 -29.16 -8.02
C GLN A 456 19.83 -27.64 -8.17
N LEU A 457 19.21 -26.99 -7.18
CA LEU A 457 19.06 -25.54 -7.14
C LEU A 457 20.23 -24.90 -6.38
N LYS A 458 20.97 -24.02 -7.05
CA LYS A 458 22.06 -23.22 -6.45
C LYS A 458 21.62 -21.76 -6.31
N PRO A 459 21.19 -21.33 -5.11
CA PRO A 459 20.68 -19.98 -4.88
C PRO A 459 21.81 -18.93 -4.86
N GLU A 460 21.51 -17.73 -5.32
CA GLU A 460 22.34 -16.53 -5.17
C GLU A 460 21.78 -15.62 -4.07
N PRO A 461 22.57 -14.67 -3.52
CA PRO A 461 22.07 -13.69 -2.55
C PRO A 461 20.85 -12.92 -3.08
N VAL A 462 19.86 -12.70 -2.22
CA VAL A 462 18.64 -11.97 -2.57
C VAL A 462 18.97 -10.52 -2.91
N LYS A 463 18.42 -10.02 -4.02
CA LYS A 463 18.54 -8.62 -4.44
C LYS A 463 17.30 -7.85 -3.98
N SER A 464 17.51 -6.77 -3.24
CA SER A 464 16.43 -5.90 -2.75
C SER A 464 16.89 -4.45 -2.74
N TYR A 465 15.92 -3.53 -2.63
CA TYR A 465 16.18 -2.11 -2.57
C TYR A 465 15.55 -1.50 -1.30
N HIS A 466 16.39 -0.88 -0.48
CA HIS A 466 16.01 -0.12 0.71
C HIS A 466 17.08 0.95 0.94
N SER A 467 16.65 2.21 1.00
CA SER A 467 17.54 3.36 1.21
C SER A 467 18.03 3.44 2.65
N GLU A 468 19.33 3.68 2.84
CA GLU A 468 19.91 3.94 4.17
C GLU A 468 19.55 5.34 4.68
N SER A 469 19.29 6.29 3.77
CA SER A 469 19.01 7.69 4.10
C SER A 469 17.52 7.97 4.30
N TYR A 470 16.64 7.26 3.57
CA TYR A 470 15.20 7.52 3.54
C TYR A 470 14.41 6.25 3.84
N LYS A 471 13.84 6.16 5.04
CA LYS A 471 13.12 4.96 5.51
C LYS A 471 11.85 4.63 4.71
N ASN A 472 11.32 5.58 3.95
CA ASN A 472 10.17 5.39 3.07
C ASN A 472 10.55 5.01 1.63
N GLU A 473 11.85 4.90 1.32
CA GLU A 473 12.34 4.59 -0.03
C GLU A 473 12.82 3.12 -0.07
N PHE A 474 11.90 2.22 -0.40
CA PHE A 474 12.15 0.78 -0.47
C PHE A 474 11.11 0.07 -1.34
N LEU A 475 11.42 -1.16 -1.73
CA LEU A 475 10.49 -2.02 -2.46
C LEU A 475 9.85 -3.05 -1.53
N LEU A 476 8.53 -3.23 -1.63
CA LEU A 476 7.77 -4.31 -0.98
C LEU A 476 7.96 -5.68 -1.63
N ARG A 477 9.01 -5.83 -2.42
CA ARG A 477 9.37 -7.02 -3.19
C ARG A 477 10.88 -7.15 -3.29
N PHE A 478 11.35 -8.36 -3.56
CA PHE A 478 12.77 -8.65 -3.78
C PHE A 478 12.93 -9.76 -4.81
N ASP A 479 14.08 -9.80 -5.46
CA ASP A 479 14.38 -10.75 -6.51
C ASP A 479 15.29 -11.87 -5.98
N MET A 480 14.86 -13.11 -6.23
CA MET A 480 15.59 -14.34 -5.94
C MET A 480 16.14 -14.91 -7.24
N GLU A 481 17.32 -15.52 -7.20
CA GLU A 481 18.02 -15.98 -8.40
C GLU A 481 18.69 -17.34 -8.17
N TRP A 482 18.58 -18.24 -9.15
CA TRP A 482 19.25 -19.54 -9.16
C TRP A 482 20.18 -19.63 -10.35
N LYS A 483 21.44 -20.00 -10.07
CA LYS A 483 22.50 -20.04 -11.08
C LYS A 483 22.48 -21.34 -11.89
N PHE A 484 22.49 -21.19 -13.21
CA PHE A 484 22.67 -22.29 -14.18
C PHE A 484 23.79 -21.94 -15.18
N PRO A 485 24.32 -22.92 -15.93
CA PRO A 485 25.41 -22.69 -16.87
C PRO A 485 25.11 -21.66 -17.97
N ASP A 486 23.89 -21.66 -18.51
CA ASP A 486 23.53 -20.76 -19.62
C ASP A 486 22.94 -19.44 -19.11
N GLU A 487 21.86 -19.53 -18.33
CA GLU A 487 21.08 -18.39 -17.89
C GLU A 487 20.50 -18.67 -16.50
N SER A 488 20.64 -17.70 -15.60
CA SER A 488 20.00 -17.75 -14.29
C SER A 488 18.48 -17.73 -14.40
N VAL A 489 17.80 -18.45 -13.52
CA VAL A 489 16.34 -18.38 -13.38
C VAL A 489 16.02 -17.44 -12.21
N ARG A 490 15.17 -16.44 -12.45
CA ARG A 490 14.75 -15.45 -11.45
C ARG A 490 13.32 -15.68 -10.96
N LEU A 491 13.07 -15.37 -9.69
CA LEU A 491 11.74 -15.30 -9.09
C LEU A 491 11.60 -14.00 -8.29
N ARG A 492 10.71 -13.12 -8.74
CA ARG A 492 10.33 -11.91 -8.01
C ARG A 492 9.33 -12.25 -6.93
N MET A 493 9.70 -12.00 -5.67
CA MET A 493 8.88 -12.29 -4.50
C MET A 493 8.19 -11.02 -4.00
N ASP A 494 6.86 -11.05 -3.97
CA ASP A 494 6.02 -10.08 -3.25
C ASP A 494 5.19 -10.79 -2.17
N TYR A 495 4.38 -10.03 -1.42
CA TYR A 495 3.54 -10.61 -0.37
C TYR A 495 2.55 -11.65 -0.92
N GLN A 496 1.96 -11.41 -2.10
CA GLN A 496 0.92 -12.27 -2.66
C GLN A 496 1.50 -13.64 -2.99
N LEU A 497 2.65 -13.67 -3.67
CA LEU A 497 3.37 -14.90 -3.94
C LEU A 497 3.82 -15.56 -2.63
N TYR A 498 4.39 -14.80 -1.69
CA TYR A 498 4.80 -15.35 -0.39
C TYR A 498 3.65 -16.01 0.38
N SER A 499 2.48 -15.37 0.39
CA SER A 499 1.26 -15.90 1.00
C SER A 499 0.81 -17.19 0.31
N TYR A 500 0.80 -17.20 -1.02
CA TYR A 500 0.45 -18.38 -1.80
C TYR A 500 1.39 -19.56 -1.54
N LEU A 501 2.71 -19.34 -1.51
CA LEU A 501 3.67 -20.39 -1.21
C LEU A 501 3.50 -20.96 0.21
N ASN A 502 3.15 -20.11 1.18
CA ASN A 502 2.81 -20.57 2.54
C ASN A 502 1.54 -21.42 2.56
N GLU A 503 0.50 -21.05 1.80
CA GLU A 503 -0.71 -21.87 1.67
C GLU A 503 -0.39 -23.24 1.04
N LEU A 504 0.40 -23.28 -0.04
CA LEU A 504 0.88 -24.54 -0.63
C LEU A 504 1.65 -25.38 0.39
N ASN A 505 2.55 -24.74 1.16
CA ASN A 505 3.33 -25.40 2.21
C ASN A 505 2.48 -25.87 3.41
N ARG A 506 1.27 -25.34 3.59
CA ARG A 506 0.27 -25.79 4.57
C ARG A 506 -0.69 -26.85 4.00
N GLY A 507 -0.53 -27.26 2.74
CA GLY A 507 -1.29 -28.35 2.13
C GLY A 507 -2.43 -27.90 1.23
N LYS A 508 -2.50 -26.61 0.84
CA LYS A 508 -3.43 -26.15 -0.19
C LYS A 508 -3.13 -26.87 -1.51
N LEU A 509 -4.17 -27.38 -2.16
CA LEU A 509 -4.07 -28.03 -3.46
C LEU A 509 -4.22 -27.00 -4.58
N ALA A 510 -3.18 -26.84 -5.40
CA ALA A 510 -3.25 -26.03 -6.61
C ALA A 510 -4.17 -26.70 -7.65
N LEU A 511 -5.42 -26.25 -7.73
CA LEU A 511 -6.37 -26.66 -8.79
C LEU A 511 -6.11 -25.85 -10.07
N SER A 512 -6.52 -26.39 -11.23
CA SER A 512 -6.28 -25.76 -12.55
C SER A 512 -6.76 -24.31 -12.68
N TYR A 513 -7.81 -23.92 -11.96
CA TYR A 513 -8.33 -22.55 -11.89
C TYR A 513 -7.44 -21.59 -11.07
N GLU A 514 -6.66 -22.10 -10.12
CA GLU A 514 -5.73 -21.29 -9.31
C GLU A 514 -4.35 -21.14 -9.96
N ASN A 515 -3.98 -22.02 -10.90
CA ASN A 515 -2.79 -21.85 -11.74
C ASN A 515 -2.81 -20.53 -12.54
N GLU A 516 -4.00 -19.97 -12.79
CA GLU A 516 -4.19 -18.65 -13.42
C GLU A 516 -3.95 -17.47 -12.45
N LYS A 517 -4.12 -17.68 -11.13
CA LYS A 517 -3.98 -16.59 -10.14
C LYS A 517 -2.52 -16.21 -9.88
N ASP A 518 -1.59 -17.17 -9.98
CA ASP A 518 -0.16 -16.94 -9.79
C ASP A 518 0.65 -17.38 -11.03
N LEU A 519 0.43 -16.64 -12.12
CA LEU A 519 1.17 -16.79 -13.38
C LEU A 519 2.69 -16.70 -13.18
N THR A 520 3.15 -15.98 -12.16
CA THR A 520 4.57 -15.79 -11.85
C THR A 520 5.22 -17.08 -11.40
N PHE A 521 4.63 -17.78 -10.41
CA PHE A 521 5.18 -19.03 -9.92
C PHE A 521 5.09 -20.15 -10.97
N SER A 522 3.98 -20.20 -11.71
CA SER A 522 3.81 -21.18 -12.79
C SER A 522 4.85 -20.98 -13.91
N ARG A 523 5.14 -19.72 -14.29
CA ARG A 523 6.23 -19.40 -15.24
C ARG A 523 7.60 -19.80 -14.68
N PHE A 524 7.85 -19.53 -13.41
CA PHE A 524 9.09 -19.94 -12.74
C PHE A 524 9.29 -21.46 -12.76
N VAL A 525 8.29 -22.25 -12.37
CA VAL A 525 8.38 -23.72 -12.40
C VAL A 525 8.60 -24.23 -13.82
N ARG A 526 7.96 -23.65 -14.85
CA ARG A 526 8.20 -24.03 -16.26
C ARG A 526 9.65 -23.77 -16.69
N ARG A 527 10.22 -22.62 -16.34
CA ARG A 527 11.65 -22.33 -16.58
C ARG A 527 12.57 -23.31 -15.86
N LEU A 528 12.20 -23.79 -14.67
CA LEU A 528 12.95 -24.85 -13.99
C LEU A 528 12.86 -26.19 -14.72
N VAL A 529 11.67 -26.56 -15.25
CA VAL A 529 11.50 -27.79 -16.05
C VAL A 529 12.39 -27.77 -17.29
N GLU A 530 12.55 -26.62 -17.96
CA GLU A 530 13.46 -26.45 -19.09
C GLU A 530 14.95 -26.67 -18.72
N LYS A 531 15.30 -26.54 -17.44
CA LYS A 531 16.65 -26.82 -16.92
C LYS A 531 16.80 -28.25 -16.37
N CYS A 532 15.73 -29.03 -16.29
CA CYS A 532 15.76 -30.41 -15.83
C CYS A 532 16.25 -31.34 -16.94
N ASN A 533 17.01 -32.37 -16.55
CA ASN A 533 17.49 -33.40 -17.48
C ASN A 533 16.44 -34.50 -17.70
N CYS A 534 15.23 -34.10 -18.08
CA CYS A 534 14.07 -34.99 -18.22
C CYS A 534 14.23 -36.04 -19.32
N GLU A 535 15.17 -35.86 -20.25
CA GLU A 535 15.50 -36.84 -21.28
C GLU A 535 16.23 -38.06 -20.69
N GLN A 536 17.06 -37.83 -19.65
CA GLN A 536 17.89 -38.88 -19.06
C GLN A 536 17.31 -39.46 -17.77
N GLU A 537 16.56 -38.67 -16.97
CA GLU A 537 16.04 -39.12 -15.68
C GLU A 537 14.68 -38.49 -15.35
N ILE A 538 13.71 -39.32 -14.97
CA ILE A 538 12.40 -38.92 -14.47
C ILE A 538 12.06 -39.74 -13.24
N THR A 539 11.68 -39.05 -12.16
CA THR A 539 11.16 -39.70 -10.96
C THR A 539 9.63 -39.79 -11.04
N VAL A 540 9.09 -41.01 -10.90
CA VAL A 540 7.65 -41.27 -10.85
C VAL A 540 7.26 -41.62 -9.41
N VAL A 541 6.38 -40.81 -8.83
CA VAL A 541 5.84 -41.03 -7.49
C VAL A 541 4.42 -41.57 -7.61
N ARG A 542 4.17 -42.74 -7.02
CA ARG A 542 2.83 -43.31 -6.90
C ARG A 542 2.11 -42.78 -5.66
N SER A 543 0.78 -42.77 -5.72
CA SER A 543 -0.10 -42.37 -4.61
C SER A 543 0.06 -43.20 -3.33
N ASP A 544 0.62 -44.41 -3.44
CA ASP A 544 0.92 -45.35 -2.34
C ASP A 544 2.40 -45.27 -1.89
N THR A 545 3.06 -44.14 -2.14
CA THR A 545 4.47 -43.80 -1.79
C THR A 545 5.58 -44.63 -2.45
N GLY A 546 5.26 -45.53 -3.38
CA GLY A 546 6.27 -46.15 -4.24
C GLY A 546 6.94 -45.12 -5.16
N ILE A 547 8.23 -44.89 -4.97
CA ILE A 547 9.07 -44.09 -5.87
C ILE A 547 9.65 -45.05 -6.90
N LEU A 548 9.51 -44.71 -8.18
CA LEU A 548 10.13 -45.40 -9.31
C LEU A 548 11.02 -44.39 -10.01
N GLU A 549 12.26 -44.75 -10.30
CA GLU A 549 13.17 -43.90 -11.08
C GLU A 549 13.30 -44.48 -12.49
N LEU A 550 12.89 -43.68 -13.48
CA LEU A 550 13.08 -43.97 -14.90
C LEU A 550 14.36 -43.27 -15.33
N SER A 551 15.36 -44.04 -15.76
CA SER A 551 16.61 -43.48 -16.27
C SER A 551 17.01 -44.10 -17.61
N GLU A 552 17.65 -43.32 -18.46
CA GLU A 552 18.27 -43.81 -19.68
C GLU A 552 19.63 -44.44 -19.35
N SER A 553 19.81 -45.71 -19.68
CA SER A 553 21.11 -46.38 -19.52
C SER A 553 22.15 -45.77 -20.45
N SER A 554 23.44 -46.02 -20.16
CA SER A 554 24.58 -45.61 -21.01
C SER A 554 24.51 -46.12 -22.47
N PHE A 555 23.54 -46.97 -22.80
CA PHE A 555 23.31 -47.56 -24.12
C PHE A 555 21.92 -47.24 -24.71
N GLY A 556 21.19 -46.27 -24.14
CA GLY A 556 19.89 -45.82 -24.67
C GLY A 556 18.67 -46.69 -24.32
N ASN A 557 18.85 -47.71 -23.47
CA ASN A 557 17.70 -48.48 -22.94
C ASN A 557 17.12 -47.81 -21.69
N ILE A 558 15.79 -47.73 -21.60
CA ILE A 558 15.10 -47.24 -20.40
C ILE A 558 15.23 -48.28 -19.28
N GLN A 559 15.76 -47.87 -18.14
CA GLN A 559 15.84 -48.65 -16.91
C GLN A 559 14.81 -48.14 -15.90
N LEU A 560 14.25 -49.07 -15.15
CA LEU A 560 13.24 -48.82 -14.11
C LEU A 560 13.83 -49.33 -12.81
N GLN A 561 14.15 -48.42 -11.89
CA GLN A 561 14.72 -48.72 -10.58
C GLN A 561 13.71 -48.55 -9.45
#